data_AF-A0A1B6M151-F1
#
_entry.id   AF-A0A1B6M151-F1
#
_cell.length_a   1.000
_cell.length_b   1.000
_cell.length_c   1.000
_cell.angle_alpha   90.00
_cell.angle_beta   90.00
_cell.angle_gamma   90.00
#
_symmetry.space_group_name_H-M   'P 1'
#
loop_
_entity.id
_entity.type
_entity.pdbx_description
1 polymer ?
#
loop_
_entity_poly.entity_id
_entity_poly.type
_entity_poly.pdbx_seq_one_letter_code
_entity_poly.pdbx_strand_id
1 'polypeptide(L)'
;PHTTLQRHAKANRSLLIPRFHYPQGKPGDQSELEMTIVNLRQVFLGLPNQQATREQFAAVTKAAGCPLYWKAPLFIACGGEKLGYVELNTIVEYWHNLCSTCHDASSRFLRIATRSSNRNYLLPEDFMALVQDVVDTHPGLTFLKEAQEFHSRYVHTVISRIYYCVNQSWSGQITLPELRRSDLLRVVDTLEVEDDINQVTQYFSYEHFYVIYCKFWELDRDHDLFIDKNDLARHSDHALSTRLIDRIFSGTVTRGKTVSQLNGSPDA
;
A
#
# COMPACT_ATOMS: atom_id res chain seq x y z
N PRO A 1 -7.66 51.71 -22.73
CA PRO A 1 -6.47 51.26 -23.49
C PRO A 1 -6.08 49.83 -23.09
N HIS A 2 -6.65 48.83 -23.77
CA HIS A 2 -6.26 47.44 -23.59
C HIS A 2 -4.93 47.21 -24.33
N THR A 3 -3.91 46.77 -23.59
CA THR A 3 -2.60 46.46 -24.16
C THR A 3 -2.74 45.35 -25.20
N THR A 4 -2.02 45.50 -26.31
CA THR A 4 -2.06 44.63 -27.50
C THR A 4 -1.88 43.15 -27.16
N LEU A 5 -1.19 42.84 -26.04
CA LEU A 5 -1.01 41.50 -25.48
C LEU A 5 -2.32 40.79 -25.06
N GLN A 6 -3.31 41.50 -24.51
CA GLN A 6 -4.56 40.88 -24.06
C GLN A 6 -5.46 40.42 -25.21
N ARG A 7 -5.37 41.08 -26.38
CA ARG A 7 -6.13 40.70 -27.58
C ARG A 7 -5.55 39.46 -28.27
N HIS A 8 -4.22 39.32 -28.31
CA HIS A 8 -3.57 38.12 -28.87
C HIS A 8 -3.78 36.87 -28.01
N ALA A 9 -3.82 37.02 -26.67
CA ALA A 9 -4.09 35.90 -25.77
C ALA A 9 -5.52 35.33 -25.92
N LYS A 10 -6.51 36.13 -26.33
CA LYS A 10 -7.91 35.70 -26.44
C LYS A 10 -8.18 34.84 -27.68
N ALA A 11 -7.34 34.93 -28.71
CA ALA A 11 -7.47 34.17 -29.96
C ALA A 11 -6.66 32.85 -29.96
N ASN A 12 -5.63 32.71 -29.11
CA ASN A 12 -4.68 31.58 -29.12
C ASN A 12 -4.50 30.92 -27.73
N ARG A 13 -5.57 30.80 -26.95
CA ARG A 13 -5.48 30.32 -25.54
C ARG A 13 -4.94 28.89 -25.38
N SER A 14 -5.12 28.02 -26.38
CA SER A 14 -4.64 26.62 -26.34
C SER A 14 -3.17 26.43 -26.74
N LEU A 15 -2.55 27.42 -27.41
CA LEU A 15 -1.17 27.32 -27.91
C LEU A 15 -0.12 27.88 -26.92
N LEU A 16 -0.53 28.69 -25.93
CA LEU A 16 0.41 29.40 -25.05
C LEU A 16 0.67 28.72 -23.71
N ILE A 17 -0.23 27.87 -23.22
CA ILE A 17 -0.03 27.11 -21.97
C ILE A 17 -0.34 25.64 -22.26
N PRO A 18 0.69 24.80 -22.46
CA PRO A 18 0.51 23.36 -22.57
C PRO A 18 -0.22 22.79 -21.36
N ARG A 19 -0.85 21.62 -21.52
CA ARG A 19 -1.44 20.90 -20.39
C ARG A 19 -0.38 20.69 -19.31
N PHE A 20 -0.67 21.11 -18.09
CA PHE A 20 0.25 21.01 -16.95
C PHE A 20 -0.28 20.10 -15.83
N HIS A 21 -1.60 19.83 -15.82
CA HIS A 21 -2.24 18.96 -14.84
C HIS A 21 -2.51 17.56 -15.42
N TYR A 22 -1.87 16.58 -14.81
CA TYR A 22 -1.92 15.17 -15.19
C TYR A 22 -2.21 14.31 -13.94
N PRO A 23 -3.50 14.11 -13.58
CA PRO A 23 -3.87 13.41 -12.34
C PRO A 23 -3.25 12.02 -12.21
N GLN A 24 -3.12 11.30 -13.31
CA GLN A 24 -2.62 9.92 -13.37
C GLN A 24 -1.19 9.82 -13.92
N GLY A 25 -0.43 10.91 -13.89
CA GLY A 25 0.92 10.98 -14.47
C GLY A 25 0.89 11.42 -15.93
N LYS A 26 2.06 11.84 -16.44
CA LYS A 26 2.21 12.23 -17.84
C LYS A 26 2.21 10.97 -18.71
N PRO A 27 1.40 10.89 -19.78
CA PRO A 27 1.42 9.73 -20.68
C PRO A 27 2.84 9.41 -21.16
N GLY A 28 3.23 8.15 -21.03
CA GLY A 28 4.52 7.63 -21.47
C GLY A 28 4.53 7.25 -22.95
N ASP A 29 5.66 6.70 -23.40
CA ASP A 29 5.82 6.20 -24.77
C ASP A 29 5.12 4.85 -24.94
N GLN A 30 4.45 4.67 -26.09
CA GLN A 30 3.80 3.42 -26.46
C GLN A 30 4.82 2.28 -26.63
N SER A 31 6.07 2.61 -26.98
CA SER A 31 7.16 1.64 -27.13
C SER A 31 7.45 0.86 -25.85
N GLU A 32 7.33 1.48 -24.68
CA GLU A 32 7.53 0.83 -23.37
C GLU A 32 6.49 -0.26 -23.14
N LEU A 33 5.22 0.02 -23.48
CA LEU A 33 4.13 -0.95 -23.35
C LEU A 33 4.34 -2.16 -24.26
N GLU A 34 4.74 -1.91 -25.52
CA GLU A 34 5.04 -2.99 -26.47
C GLU A 34 6.18 -3.88 -25.98
N MET A 35 7.25 -3.28 -25.45
CA MET A 35 8.38 -4.02 -24.87
C MET A 35 7.94 -4.86 -23.66
N THR A 36 7.13 -4.31 -22.76
CA THR A 36 6.56 -5.06 -21.65
C THR A 36 5.75 -6.27 -22.13
N ILE A 37 4.92 -6.11 -23.17
CA ILE A 37 4.13 -7.21 -23.72
C ILE A 37 5.03 -8.31 -24.30
N VAL A 38 6.11 -7.93 -25.00
CA VAL A 38 7.11 -8.89 -25.50
C VAL A 38 7.74 -9.66 -24.33
N ASN A 39 8.16 -8.97 -23.28
CA ASN A 39 8.76 -9.61 -22.10
C ASN A 39 7.79 -10.57 -21.40
N LEU A 40 6.52 -10.17 -21.22
CA LEU A 40 5.49 -11.03 -20.65
C LEU A 40 5.29 -12.29 -21.49
N ARG A 41 5.21 -12.18 -22.82
CA ARG A 41 5.11 -13.35 -23.71
C ARG A 41 6.28 -14.31 -23.52
N GLN A 42 7.51 -13.80 -23.43
CA GLN A 42 8.68 -14.64 -23.22
C GLN A 42 8.64 -15.39 -21.89
N VAL A 43 8.21 -14.74 -20.80
CA VAL A 43 8.03 -15.43 -19.51
C VAL A 43 7.00 -16.55 -19.62
N PHE A 44 5.84 -16.28 -20.20
CA PHE A 44 4.75 -17.25 -20.30
C PHE A 44 5.05 -18.45 -21.21
N LEU A 45 5.89 -18.27 -22.25
CA LEU A 45 6.35 -19.39 -23.08
C LEU A 45 7.16 -20.42 -22.29
N GLY A 46 7.84 -19.99 -21.22
CA GLY A 46 8.60 -20.87 -20.33
C GLY A 46 7.77 -21.53 -19.23
N LEU A 47 6.49 -21.19 -19.08
CA LEU A 47 5.64 -21.69 -18.00
C LEU A 47 4.84 -22.93 -18.44
N PRO A 48 4.62 -23.90 -17.53
CA PRO A 48 3.72 -25.02 -17.77
C PRO A 48 2.33 -24.52 -18.19
N ASN A 49 1.79 -25.07 -19.29
CA ASN A 49 0.48 -24.69 -19.86
C ASN A 49 0.31 -23.19 -20.17
N GLN A 50 1.39 -22.40 -20.21
CA GLN A 50 1.34 -20.93 -20.29
C GLN A 50 0.44 -20.31 -19.20
N GLN A 51 0.51 -20.89 -18.00
CA GLN A 51 -0.23 -20.45 -16.82
C GLN A 51 0.76 -20.10 -15.72
N ALA A 52 0.63 -18.89 -15.15
CA ALA A 52 1.46 -18.42 -14.05
C ALA A 52 0.74 -18.63 -12.72
N THR A 53 1.30 -19.48 -11.86
CA THR A 53 0.85 -19.61 -10.46
C THR A 53 1.41 -18.49 -9.59
N ARG A 54 0.98 -18.42 -8.33
CA ARG A 54 1.45 -17.42 -7.37
C ARG A 54 2.98 -17.44 -7.20
N GLU A 55 3.58 -18.64 -7.16
CA GLU A 55 5.01 -18.86 -6.96
C GLU A 55 5.83 -18.36 -8.16
N GLN A 56 5.26 -18.45 -9.37
CA GLN A 56 5.92 -18.04 -10.61
C GLN A 56 5.73 -16.55 -10.92
N PHE A 57 4.86 -15.86 -10.17
CA PHE A 57 4.45 -14.50 -10.47
C PHE A 57 5.55 -13.45 -10.21
N ALA A 58 6.62 -13.83 -9.51
CA ALA A 58 7.84 -13.01 -9.39
C ALA A 58 8.42 -12.68 -10.78
N ALA A 59 8.59 -13.68 -11.66
CA ALA A 59 9.13 -13.49 -13.00
C ALA A 59 8.20 -12.61 -13.87
N VAL A 60 6.90 -12.81 -13.74
CA VAL A 60 5.87 -12.03 -14.44
C VAL A 60 5.91 -10.55 -14.01
N THR A 61 6.02 -10.30 -12.70
CA THR A 61 6.11 -8.94 -12.13
C THR A 61 7.37 -8.21 -12.60
N LYS A 62 8.50 -8.92 -12.70
CA LYS A 62 9.74 -8.39 -13.26
C LYS A 62 9.67 -8.09 -14.74
N ALA A 63 9.04 -8.96 -15.53
CA ALA A 63 8.79 -8.70 -16.95
C ALA A 63 7.88 -7.47 -17.18
N ALA A 64 6.99 -7.18 -16.22
CA ALA A 64 6.15 -5.97 -16.20
C ALA A 64 6.89 -4.70 -15.74
N GLY A 65 8.17 -4.80 -15.36
CA GLY A 65 8.96 -3.67 -14.85
C GLY A 65 8.50 -3.17 -13.48
N CYS A 66 7.87 -4.03 -12.67
CA CYS A 66 7.41 -3.70 -11.33
C CYS A 66 8.40 -4.18 -10.24
N PRO A 67 8.42 -3.53 -9.07
CA PRO A 67 9.11 -4.05 -7.88
C PRO A 67 8.66 -5.47 -7.53
N LEU A 68 9.57 -6.31 -7.01
CA LEU A 68 9.30 -7.73 -6.79
C LEU A 68 8.04 -7.98 -5.95
N TYR A 69 7.89 -7.27 -4.83
CA TYR A 69 6.78 -7.46 -3.89
C TYR A 69 5.43 -6.90 -4.35
N TRP A 70 5.33 -6.46 -5.61
CA TRP A 70 4.04 -6.24 -6.25
C TRP A 70 3.42 -7.55 -6.77
N LYS A 71 4.16 -8.66 -6.72
CA LYS A 71 3.74 -9.97 -7.25
C LYS A 71 2.40 -10.45 -6.69
N ALA A 72 2.18 -10.38 -5.38
CA ALA A 72 0.89 -10.78 -4.82
C ALA A 72 -0.25 -9.82 -5.19
N PRO A 73 -0.15 -8.49 -4.99
CA PRO A 73 -1.18 -7.56 -5.45
C PRO A 73 -1.53 -7.70 -6.95
N LEU A 74 -0.52 -7.85 -7.81
CA LEU A 74 -0.73 -7.97 -9.25
C LEU A 74 -1.36 -9.31 -9.63
N PHE A 75 -0.94 -10.41 -9.00
CA PHE A 75 -1.57 -11.73 -9.20
C PHE A 75 -3.07 -11.69 -8.87
N ILE A 76 -3.43 -11.08 -7.75
CA ILE A 76 -4.82 -10.93 -7.31
C ILE A 76 -5.59 -10.00 -8.25
N ALA A 77 -4.98 -8.89 -8.68
CA ALA A 77 -5.60 -7.94 -9.61
C ALA A 77 -5.91 -8.56 -10.99
N CYS A 78 -5.10 -9.52 -11.42
CA CYS A 78 -5.34 -10.33 -12.62
C CYS A 78 -6.33 -11.49 -12.40
N GLY A 79 -6.92 -11.63 -11.21
CA GLY A 79 -7.91 -12.67 -10.90
C GLY A 79 -7.33 -14.04 -10.50
N GLY A 80 -6.02 -14.11 -10.24
CA GLY A 80 -5.31 -15.37 -9.96
C GLY A 80 -5.82 -16.14 -8.74
N GLU A 81 -6.36 -15.47 -7.73
CA GLU A 81 -6.95 -16.14 -6.54
C GLU A 81 -8.13 -17.05 -6.87
N LYS A 82 -8.90 -16.74 -7.92
CA LYS A 82 -10.10 -17.52 -8.26
C LYS A 82 -9.77 -18.84 -8.95
N LEU A 83 -8.74 -18.83 -9.81
CA LEU A 83 -8.37 -19.97 -10.65
C LEU A 83 -7.11 -20.70 -10.14
N GLY A 84 -6.34 -20.07 -9.24
CA GLY A 84 -5.02 -20.53 -8.81
C GLY A 84 -3.88 -20.16 -9.77
N TYR A 85 -4.21 -19.60 -10.94
CA TYR A 85 -3.25 -19.18 -11.96
C TYR A 85 -3.78 -17.99 -12.77
N VAL A 86 -2.89 -17.37 -13.54
CA VAL A 86 -3.18 -16.31 -14.51
C VAL A 86 -2.68 -16.74 -15.88
N GLU A 87 -3.44 -16.48 -16.93
CA GLU A 87 -3.05 -16.74 -18.33
C GLU A 87 -2.45 -15.49 -18.98
N LEU A 88 -1.66 -15.70 -20.04
CA LEU A 88 -0.98 -14.63 -20.76
C LEU A 88 -1.95 -13.54 -21.26
N ASN A 89 -3.07 -13.94 -21.88
CA ASN A 89 -4.03 -12.98 -22.43
C ASN A 89 -4.66 -12.13 -21.32
N THR A 90 -4.97 -12.74 -20.16
CA THR A 90 -5.53 -12.04 -19.00
C THR A 90 -4.61 -10.93 -18.51
N ILE A 91 -3.31 -11.22 -18.33
CA ILE A 91 -2.38 -10.18 -17.86
C ILE A 91 -2.09 -9.14 -18.94
N VAL A 92 -2.00 -9.51 -20.21
CA VAL A 92 -1.77 -8.56 -21.30
C VAL A 92 -2.95 -7.58 -21.42
N GLU A 93 -4.19 -8.08 -21.37
CA GLU A 93 -5.40 -7.24 -21.36
C GLU A 93 -5.45 -6.33 -20.12
N TYR A 94 -5.17 -6.89 -18.94
CA TYR A 94 -5.11 -6.10 -17.71
C TYR A 94 -4.06 -5.00 -17.80
N TRP A 95 -2.86 -5.32 -18.28
CA TRP A 95 -1.74 -4.39 -18.38
C TRP A 95 -2.00 -3.26 -19.38
N HIS A 96 -2.63 -3.59 -20.52
CA HIS A 96 -3.09 -2.59 -21.49
C HIS A 96 -4.11 -1.62 -20.88
N ASN A 97 -5.09 -2.15 -20.14
CA ASN A 97 -6.09 -1.33 -19.44
C ASN A 97 -5.46 -0.46 -18.34
N LEU A 98 -4.50 -1.00 -17.59
CA LEU A 98 -3.75 -0.28 -16.57
C LEU A 98 -2.98 0.90 -17.18
N CYS A 99 -2.18 0.64 -18.21
CA CYS A 99 -1.31 1.66 -18.82
C CYS A 99 -2.08 2.73 -19.61
N SER A 100 -3.31 2.43 -20.07
CA SER A 100 -4.17 3.43 -20.72
C SER A 100 -4.64 4.54 -19.78
N THR A 101 -4.65 4.29 -18.46
CA THR A 101 -5.14 5.25 -17.46
C THR A 101 -4.11 5.65 -16.41
N CYS A 102 -3.08 4.83 -16.16
CA CYS A 102 -2.09 5.01 -15.11
C CYS A 102 -0.69 5.10 -15.70
N HIS A 103 -0.07 6.28 -15.60
CA HIS A 103 1.17 6.61 -16.31
C HIS A 103 2.39 6.78 -15.40
N ASP A 104 2.27 6.49 -14.10
CA ASP A 104 3.38 6.45 -13.17
C ASP A 104 3.25 5.28 -12.17
N ALA A 105 4.31 4.98 -11.43
CA ALA A 105 4.31 3.87 -10.47
C ALA A 105 3.21 4.01 -9.41
N SER A 106 2.98 5.22 -8.88
CA SER A 106 1.97 5.45 -7.84
C SER A 106 0.54 5.19 -8.33
N SER A 107 0.19 5.65 -9.52
CA SER A 107 -1.14 5.41 -10.13
C SER A 107 -1.33 3.95 -10.47
N ARG A 108 -0.29 3.28 -11.00
CA ARG A 108 -0.32 1.84 -11.28
C ARG A 108 -0.51 1.03 -10.01
N PHE A 109 0.29 1.29 -8.97
CA PHE A 109 0.16 0.61 -7.67
C PHE A 109 -1.23 0.80 -7.07
N LEU A 110 -1.75 2.03 -7.06
CA LEU A 110 -3.07 2.32 -6.53
C LEU A 110 -4.14 1.50 -7.25
N ARG A 111 -4.09 1.44 -8.59
CA ARG A 111 -5.05 0.65 -9.38
C ARG A 111 -4.91 -0.85 -9.13
N ILE A 112 -3.69 -1.36 -9.00
CA ILE A 112 -3.42 -2.77 -8.71
C ILE A 112 -3.96 -3.15 -7.33
N ALA A 113 -3.57 -2.42 -6.28
CA ALA A 113 -3.94 -2.72 -4.91
C ALA A 113 -5.44 -2.54 -4.63
N THR A 114 -6.06 -1.49 -5.18
CA THR A 114 -7.51 -1.28 -5.00
C THR A 114 -8.37 -2.26 -5.80
N ARG A 115 -7.83 -2.83 -6.88
CA ARG A 115 -8.56 -3.70 -7.83
C ARG A 115 -9.84 -3.03 -8.37
N SER A 116 -9.89 -1.69 -8.37
CA SER A 116 -11.08 -0.90 -8.70
C SER A 116 -10.75 0.23 -9.64
N SER A 117 -11.59 0.44 -10.66
CA SER A 117 -11.44 1.56 -11.58
C SER A 117 -11.94 2.90 -11.05
N ASN A 118 -12.79 2.86 -10.02
CA ASN A 118 -13.52 4.03 -9.52
C ASN A 118 -12.95 4.58 -8.21
N ARG A 119 -12.16 3.77 -7.47
CA ARG A 119 -11.59 4.18 -6.18
C ARG A 119 -10.21 4.81 -6.39
N ASN A 120 -10.04 6.05 -5.91
CA ASN A 120 -8.83 6.86 -6.09
C ASN A 120 -8.01 7.01 -4.79
N TYR A 121 -8.18 6.07 -3.86
CA TYR A 121 -7.48 6.03 -2.58
C TYR A 121 -7.28 4.57 -2.14
N LEU A 122 -6.27 4.36 -1.29
CA LEU A 122 -5.99 3.08 -0.64
C LEU A 122 -6.57 3.08 0.77
N LEU A 123 -7.08 1.92 1.18
CA LEU A 123 -7.50 1.59 2.54
C LEU A 123 -6.50 0.61 3.19
N PRO A 124 -6.49 0.44 4.52
CA PRO A 124 -5.54 -0.47 5.20
C PRO A 124 -5.54 -1.88 4.62
N GLU A 125 -6.72 -2.42 4.32
CA GLU A 125 -6.92 -3.75 3.74
C GLU A 125 -6.28 -3.92 2.36
N ASP A 126 -6.07 -2.84 1.60
CA ASP A 126 -5.45 -2.90 0.27
C ASP A 126 -3.95 -3.23 0.34
N PHE A 127 -3.33 -3.03 1.51
CA PHE A 127 -1.92 -3.37 1.74
C PHE A 127 -1.72 -4.82 2.21
N MET A 128 -2.79 -5.51 2.61
CA MET A 128 -2.70 -6.87 3.19
C MET A 128 -1.97 -7.82 2.25
N ALA A 129 -2.35 -7.85 0.97
CA ALA A 129 -1.74 -8.76 -0.01
C ALA A 129 -0.23 -8.54 -0.17
N LEU A 130 0.21 -7.28 -0.16
CA LEU A 130 1.62 -6.92 -0.26
C LEU A 130 2.38 -7.33 1.00
N VAL A 131 1.90 -6.92 2.18
CA VAL A 131 2.61 -7.15 3.44
C VAL A 131 2.63 -8.64 3.80
N GLN A 132 1.54 -9.36 3.53
CA GLN A 132 1.47 -10.81 3.69
C GLN A 132 2.52 -11.51 2.82
N ASP A 133 2.65 -11.14 1.55
CA ASP A 133 3.66 -11.70 0.65
C ASP A 133 5.10 -11.37 1.08
N VAL A 134 5.33 -10.20 1.68
CA VAL A 134 6.61 -9.85 2.30
C VAL A 134 6.92 -10.82 3.46
N VAL A 135 5.98 -11.06 4.38
CA VAL A 135 6.19 -12.04 5.47
C VAL A 135 6.42 -13.46 4.91
N ASP A 136 5.65 -13.82 3.90
CA ASP A 136 5.66 -15.16 3.31
C ASP A 136 6.89 -15.43 2.43
N THR A 137 7.65 -14.42 2.01
CA THR A 137 8.74 -14.64 1.04
C THR A 137 10.06 -13.92 1.32
N HIS A 138 10.08 -12.88 2.16
CA HIS A 138 11.33 -12.17 2.48
C HIS A 138 12.26 -13.05 3.34
N PRO A 139 13.56 -13.17 3.00
CA PRO A 139 14.51 -14.02 3.72
C PRO A 139 14.63 -13.63 5.21
N GLY A 140 14.72 -12.33 5.49
CA GLY A 140 14.74 -11.77 6.85
C GLY A 140 13.47 -11.96 7.69
N LEU A 141 12.39 -12.55 7.16
CA LEU A 141 11.15 -12.84 7.91
C LEU A 141 10.75 -14.32 7.90
N THR A 142 11.62 -15.20 7.40
CA THR A 142 11.35 -16.65 7.31
C THR A 142 10.90 -17.28 8.63
N PHE A 143 11.50 -16.86 9.75
CA PHE A 143 11.16 -17.33 11.10
C PHE A 143 9.74 -16.92 11.55
N LEU A 144 9.17 -15.84 10.99
CA LEU A 144 7.86 -15.31 11.39
C LEU A 144 6.71 -16.15 10.82
N LYS A 145 6.96 -16.93 9.76
CA LYS A 145 5.95 -17.77 9.11
C LYS A 145 5.36 -18.82 10.04
N GLU A 146 6.18 -19.38 10.92
CA GLU A 146 5.78 -20.44 11.86
C GLU A 146 5.08 -19.88 13.10
N ALA A 147 5.19 -18.58 13.35
CA ALA A 147 4.66 -17.90 14.53
C ALA A 147 3.36 -17.13 14.20
N GLN A 148 2.26 -17.88 14.05
CA GLN A 148 0.95 -17.34 13.60
C GLN A 148 0.44 -16.16 14.45
N GLU A 149 0.70 -16.17 15.76
CA GLU A 149 0.32 -15.08 16.66
C GLU A 149 1.04 -13.77 16.30
N PHE A 150 2.36 -13.81 16.14
CA PHE A 150 3.19 -12.65 15.80
C PHE A 150 2.99 -12.20 14.34
N HIS A 151 2.62 -13.12 13.47
CA HIS A 151 2.37 -12.87 12.05
C HIS A 151 1.35 -11.75 11.86
N SER A 152 0.14 -11.91 12.41
CA SER A 152 -0.93 -10.92 12.27
C SER A 152 -0.57 -9.56 12.88
N ARG A 153 0.17 -9.57 14.00
CA ARG A 153 0.61 -8.36 14.71
C ARG A 153 1.63 -7.58 13.90
N TYR A 154 2.58 -8.26 13.29
CA TYR A 154 3.56 -7.64 12.41
C TYR A 154 2.87 -7.00 11.20
N VAL A 155 1.97 -7.72 10.52
CA VAL A 155 1.21 -7.20 9.37
C VAL A 155 0.46 -5.93 9.76
N HIS A 156 -0.32 -5.95 10.85
CA HIS A 156 -1.03 -4.77 11.32
C HIS A 156 -0.09 -3.62 11.68
N THR A 157 1.04 -3.90 12.34
CA THR A 157 2.01 -2.87 12.71
C THR A 157 2.62 -2.19 11.49
N VAL A 158 3.04 -2.97 10.48
CA VAL A 158 3.57 -2.42 9.22
C VAL A 158 2.54 -1.53 8.55
N ILE A 159 1.28 -1.97 8.43
CA ILE A 159 0.20 -1.17 7.83
C ILE A 159 -0.06 0.11 8.64
N SER A 160 -0.09 0.03 9.98
CA SER A 160 -0.21 1.20 10.85
C SER A 160 0.94 2.19 10.63
N ARG A 161 2.18 1.71 10.49
CA ARG A 161 3.35 2.55 10.20
C ARG A 161 3.26 3.19 8.81
N ILE A 162 2.77 2.45 7.80
CA ILE A 162 2.50 3.01 6.48
C ILE A 162 1.50 4.17 6.59
N TYR A 163 0.39 3.97 7.27
CA TYR A 163 -0.61 5.03 7.45
C TYR A 163 -0.07 6.23 8.23
N TYR A 164 0.69 5.97 9.28
CA TYR A 164 1.31 7.02 10.09
C TYR A 164 2.22 7.94 9.26
N CYS A 165 3.05 7.38 8.37
CA CYS A 165 3.97 8.20 7.56
C CYS A 165 3.37 8.70 6.25
N VAL A 166 2.42 7.98 5.65
CA VAL A 166 1.91 8.32 4.30
C VAL A 166 0.62 9.11 4.34
N ASN A 167 -0.34 8.76 5.21
CA ASN A 167 -1.65 9.42 5.28
C ASN A 167 -1.60 10.71 6.11
N GLN A 168 -0.86 11.70 5.61
CA GLN A 168 -0.65 12.98 6.28
C GLN A 168 -1.93 13.82 6.43
N SER A 169 -2.97 13.58 5.62
CA SER A 169 -4.27 14.22 5.82
C SER A 169 -5.06 13.61 6.98
N TRP A 170 -4.52 12.55 7.61
CA TRP A 170 -5.14 11.71 8.61
C TRP A 170 -6.42 11.04 8.15
N SER A 171 -6.89 11.18 6.90
CA SER A 171 -8.25 10.84 6.41
C SER A 171 -8.67 9.37 6.57
N GLY A 172 -7.73 8.46 6.85
CA GLY A 172 -7.93 7.01 6.72
C GLY A 172 -7.95 6.54 5.26
N GLN A 173 -7.62 7.41 4.31
CA GLN A 173 -7.64 7.14 2.87
C GLN A 173 -6.36 7.70 2.25
N ILE A 174 -5.39 6.84 1.93
CA ILE A 174 -4.15 7.27 1.27
C ILE A 174 -4.47 7.62 -0.18
N THR A 175 -4.38 8.90 -0.51
CA THR A 175 -4.64 9.41 -1.86
C THR A 175 -3.40 9.29 -2.75
N LEU A 176 -3.62 9.35 -4.07
CA LEU A 176 -2.52 9.31 -5.04
C LEU A 176 -1.45 10.41 -4.80
N PRO A 177 -1.79 11.68 -4.48
CA PRO A 177 -0.80 12.69 -4.14
C PRO A 177 -0.02 12.43 -2.84
N GLU A 178 -0.62 11.76 -1.86
CA GLU A 178 0.10 11.34 -0.65
C GLU A 178 1.08 10.22 -0.97
N LEU A 179 0.64 9.21 -1.73
CA LEU A 179 1.50 8.11 -2.18
C LEU A 179 2.67 8.60 -3.04
N ARG A 180 2.46 9.59 -3.91
CA ARG A 180 3.54 10.19 -4.72
C ARG A 180 4.57 10.96 -3.91
N ARG A 181 4.17 11.54 -2.77
CA ARG A 181 5.05 12.36 -1.93
C ARG A 181 5.76 11.55 -0.85
N SER A 182 5.32 10.31 -0.61
CA SER A 182 5.98 9.42 0.33
C SER A 182 7.12 8.64 -0.34
N ASP A 183 7.90 7.95 0.49
CA ASP A 183 8.96 7.05 0.06
C ASP A 183 8.50 5.59 -0.02
N LEU A 184 7.20 5.29 0.19
CA LEU A 184 6.70 3.93 0.34
C LEU A 184 7.09 3.01 -0.82
N LEU A 185 6.83 3.43 -2.06
CA LEU A 185 7.12 2.58 -3.23
C LEU A 185 8.63 2.36 -3.43
N ARG A 186 9.44 3.37 -3.09
CA ARG A 186 10.90 3.26 -3.11
C ARG A 186 11.38 2.26 -2.04
N VAL A 187 10.78 2.29 -0.85
CA VAL A 187 11.13 1.34 0.22
C VAL A 187 10.66 -0.09 -0.12
N VAL A 188 9.49 -0.25 -0.74
CA VAL A 188 9.04 -1.56 -1.25
C VAL A 188 10.02 -2.13 -2.28
N ASP A 189 10.59 -1.28 -3.13
CA ASP A 189 11.61 -1.67 -4.11
C ASP A 189 12.92 -2.13 -3.45
N THR A 190 13.30 -1.56 -2.30
CA THR A 190 14.52 -1.99 -1.59
C THR A 190 14.43 -3.37 -0.96
N LEU A 191 13.22 -3.88 -0.69
CA LEU A 191 13.00 -5.18 -0.02
C LEU A 191 13.53 -6.38 -0.81
N GLU A 192 13.74 -6.26 -2.12
CA GLU A 192 14.26 -7.37 -2.92
C GLU A 192 15.79 -7.47 -2.93
N VAL A 193 16.46 -6.42 -2.46
CA VAL A 193 17.93 -6.31 -2.49
C VAL A 193 18.51 -6.40 -1.09
N GLU A 194 17.75 -5.99 -0.07
CA GLU A 194 18.17 -5.99 1.32
C GLU A 194 17.62 -7.22 2.05
N ASP A 195 18.50 -8.19 2.34
CA ASP A 195 18.11 -9.44 3.00
C ASP A 195 17.84 -9.25 4.51
N ASP A 196 18.52 -8.28 5.15
CA ASP A 196 18.27 -7.92 6.55
C ASP A 196 17.11 -6.93 6.64
N ILE A 197 15.92 -7.46 6.95
CA ILE A 197 14.69 -6.67 7.07
C ILE A 197 14.82 -5.51 8.08
N ASN A 198 15.76 -5.58 9.04
CA ASN A 198 15.95 -4.54 10.03
C ASN A 198 16.70 -3.32 9.47
N GLN A 199 17.48 -3.46 8.39
CA GLN A 199 18.04 -2.32 7.66
C GLN A 199 16.95 -1.51 6.94
N VAL A 200 15.82 -2.15 6.60
CA VAL A 200 14.63 -1.50 6.07
C VAL A 200 13.82 -0.85 7.21
N THR A 201 14.45 0.13 7.85
CA THR A 201 13.93 0.82 9.04
C THR A 201 12.56 1.45 8.81
N GLN A 202 12.28 1.93 7.59
CA GLN A 202 10.99 2.47 7.21
C GLN A 202 9.98 1.35 6.97
N TYR A 203 8.87 1.40 7.70
CA TYR A 203 7.73 0.48 7.62
C TYR A 203 7.99 -0.97 8.08
N PHE A 204 9.05 -1.61 7.58
CA PHE A 204 9.21 -3.08 7.61
C PHE A 204 10.17 -3.64 8.66
N SER A 205 11.01 -2.84 9.33
CA SER A 205 11.89 -3.36 10.39
C SER A 205 11.16 -4.20 11.44
N TYR A 206 11.63 -5.43 11.62
CA TYR A 206 11.10 -6.38 12.60
C TYR A 206 11.47 -5.96 14.03
N GLU A 207 12.68 -5.43 14.24
CA GLU A 207 13.10 -4.88 15.54
C GLU A 207 12.19 -3.75 16.02
N HIS A 208 11.80 -2.83 15.12
CA HIS A 208 10.84 -1.79 15.46
C HIS A 208 9.47 -2.37 15.85
N PHE A 209 8.99 -3.36 15.10
CA PHE A 209 7.77 -4.07 15.45
C PHE A 209 7.87 -4.72 16.84
N TYR A 210 8.97 -5.43 17.11
CA TYR A 210 9.17 -6.16 18.35
C TYR A 210 9.13 -5.23 19.56
N VAL A 211 9.81 -4.08 19.49
CA VAL A 211 9.77 -3.06 20.56
C VAL A 211 8.35 -2.55 20.79
N ILE A 212 7.61 -2.22 19.73
CA ILE A 212 6.22 -1.75 19.82
C ILE A 212 5.33 -2.82 20.47
N TYR A 213 5.44 -4.07 20.00
CA TYR A 213 4.64 -5.18 20.47
C TYR A 213 4.94 -5.54 21.92
N CYS A 214 6.21 -5.62 22.32
CA CYS A 214 6.58 -5.86 23.73
C CYS A 214 5.99 -4.78 24.65
N LYS A 215 6.02 -3.51 24.23
CA LYS A 215 5.44 -2.43 25.04
C LYS A 215 3.92 -2.52 25.14
N PHE A 216 3.24 -2.97 24.09
CA PHE A 216 1.81 -3.26 24.16
C PHE A 216 1.53 -4.43 25.11
N TRP A 217 2.25 -5.53 24.93
CA TRP A 217 2.09 -6.77 25.70
C TRP A 217 2.39 -6.60 27.20
N GLU A 218 3.37 -5.77 27.56
CA GLU A 218 3.66 -5.42 28.98
C GLU A 218 2.46 -4.74 29.68
N LEU A 219 1.61 -4.04 28.92
CA LEU A 219 0.47 -3.30 29.43
C LEU A 219 -0.80 -4.15 29.48
N ASP A 220 -1.08 -4.89 28.39
CA ASP A 220 -2.21 -5.81 28.20
C ASP A 220 -1.99 -7.13 28.97
N ARG A 221 -2.28 -7.09 30.28
CA ARG A 221 -2.02 -8.22 31.21
C ARG A 221 -3.08 -9.31 31.15
N ASP A 222 -4.29 -8.98 30.70
CA ASP A 222 -5.41 -9.90 30.52
C ASP A 222 -5.49 -10.46 29.10
N HIS A 223 -4.61 -9.99 28.21
CA HIS A 223 -4.42 -10.50 26.84
C HIS A 223 -5.70 -10.40 25.99
N ASP A 224 -6.48 -9.34 26.22
CA ASP A 224 -7.73 -9.09 25.50
C ASP A 224 -7.50 -8.25 24.22
N LEU A 225 -6.26 -7.80 24.00
CA LEU A 225 -5.82 -6.96 22.87
C LEU A 225 -6.32 -5.52 22.91
N PHE A 226 -6.76 -5.08 24.08
CA PHE A 226 -7.09 -3.70 24.39
C PHE A 226 -6.21 -3.20 25.53
N ILE A 227 -6.13 -1.88 25.65
CA ILE A 227 -5.41 -1.19 26.72
C ILE A 227 -6.36 -0.12 27.23
N ASP A 228 -6.69 -0.16 28.50
CA ASP A 228 -7.50 0.87 29.14
C ASP A 228 -6.65 2.05 29.65
N LYS A 229 -7.28 3.02 30.32
CA LYS A 229 -6.57 4.18 30.87
C LYS A 229 -5.57 3.82 31.98
N ASN A 230 -5.90 2.82 32.80
CA ASN A 230 -5.06 2.36 33.91
C ASN A 230 -3.85 1.58 33.38
N ASP A 231 -4.04 0.81 32.31
CA ASP A 231 -2.98 0.13 31.59
C ASP A 231 -2.02 1.15 31.00
N LEU A 232 -2.53 2.11 30.21
CA LEU A 232 -1.69 3.15 29.60
C LEU A 232 -0.97 4.02 30.65
N ALA A 233 -1.57 4.22 31.83
CA ALA A 233 -0.94 4.96 32.92
C ALA A 233 0.37 4.32 33.38
N ARG A 234 0.53 3.00 33.28
CA ARG A 234 1.75 2.27 33.67
C ARG A 234 2.87 2.40 32.64
N HIS A 235 2.60 2.93 31.46
CA HIS A 235 3.60 3.08 30.40
C HIS A 235 4.73 4.03 30.80
N SER A 236 5.98 3.59 30.62
CA SER A 236 7.20 4.37 30.89
C SER A 236 7.21 5.00 32.29
N ASP A 237 6.96 4.18 33.33
CA ASP A 237 6.96 4.60 34.75
C ASP A 237 6.07 5.82 35.04
N HIS A 238 4.84 5.81 34.50
CA HIS A 238 3.88 6.90 34.65
C HIS A 238 4.34 8.25 34.06
N ALA A 239 5.17 8.22 33.01
CA ALA A 239 5.64 9.44 32.35
C ALA A 239 4.52 10.31 31.75
N LEU A 240 3.37 9.73 31.40
CA LEU A 240 2.22 10.45 30.84
C LEU A 240 1.27 10.91 31.95
N SER A 241 0.94 12.20 31.96
CA SER A 241 -0.08 12.72 32.90
C SER A 241 -1.46 12.12 32.64
N THR A 242 -2.26 11.94 33.69
CA THR A 242 -3.63 11.43 33.60
C THR A 242 -4.51 12.26 32.66
N ARG A 243 -4.33 13.58 32.64
CA ARG A 243 -5.04 14.48 31.70
C ARG A 243 -4.70 14.19 30.24
N LEU A 244 -3.45 13.84 29.93
CA LEU A 244 -3.06 13.48 28.56
C LEU A 244 -3.67 12.12 28.18
N ILE A 245 -3.63 11.15 29.09
CA ILE A 245 -4.26 9.83 28.91
C ILE A 245 -5.74 10.02 28.61
N ASP A 246 -6.47 10.83 29.40
CA ASP A 246 -7.87 11.13 29.15
C ASP A 246 -8.13 11.70 27.74
N ARG A 247 -7.22 12.52 27.21
CA ARG A 247 -7.32 13.09 25.86
C ARG A 247 -7.12 12.06 24.75
N ILE A 248 -6.27 11.05 24.96
CA ILE A 248 -6.08 9.94 24.01
C ILE A 248 -7.40 9.16 23.84
N PHE A 249 -8.06 8.84 24.96
CA PHE A 249 -9.32 8.09 24.97
C PHE A 249 -10.56 8.95 24.65
N SER A 250 -10.43 10.26 24.44
CA SER A 250 -11.58 11.15 24.22
C SER A 250 -12.08 11.18 22.76
N GLY A 251 -11.53 10.36 21.87
CA GLY A 251 -11.83 10.41 20.44
C GLY A 251 -11.03 11.46 19.65
N THR A 252 -10.04 12.13 20.25
CA THR A 252 -9.23 13.13 19.53
C THR A 252 -8.27 12.50 18.53
N VAL A 253 -7.76 11.30 18.82
CA VAL A 253 -6.76 10.60 18.00
C VAL A 253 -7.25 9.24 17.48
N THR A 254 -8.53 8.93 17.66
CA THR A 254 -9.14 7.69 17.17
C THR A 254 -10.21 7.99 16.11
N ARG A 255 -10.39 7.06 15.17
CA ARG A 255 -11.41 7.14 14.11
C ARG A 255 -12.48 6.10 14.36
N GLY A 256 -13.74 6.49 14.18
CA GLY A 256 -14.90 5.63 14.38
C GLY A 256 -15.76 6.06 15.56
N LYS A 257 -16.93 5.44 15.69
CA LYS A 257 -17.82 5.63 16.84
C LYS A 257 -17.18 4.98 18.06
N THR A 258 -17.13 5.67 19.20
CA THR A 258 -16.76 5.05 20.47
C THR A 258 -17.70 3.87 20.75
N VAL A 259 -17.23 2.81 21.40
CA VAL A 259 -18.05 1.62 21.75
C VAL A 259 -19.35 2.02 22.47
N SER A 260 -19.32 3.12 23.24
CA SER A 260 -20.50 3.71 23.89
C SER A 260 -21.61 4.18 22.92
N GLN A 261 -21.29 4.49 21.66
CA GLN A 261 -22.26 4.87 20.63
C GLN A 261 -22.82 3.67 19.85
N LEU A 262 -22.23 2.47 19.98
CA LEU A 262 -22.78 1.24 19.41
C LEU A 262 -23.84 0.61 20.32
N ASN A 263 -23.69 0.77 21.64
CA ASN A 263 -24.65 0.28 22.64
C ASN A 263 -25.80 1.26 22.93
N GLY A 264 -25.87 2.39 22.20
CA GLY A 264 -26.82 3.49 22.44
C GLY A 264 -27.93 3.66 21.40
N SER A 265 -28.04 2.75 20.43
CA SER A 265 -29.16 2.76 19.46
C SER A 265 -30.14 1.63 19.78
N PRO A 266 -31.29 1.90 20.42
CA PRO A 266 -32.33 0.92 20.65
C PRO A 266 -33.25 0.79 19.44
N ASP A 267 -32.73 0.72 18.22
CA ASP A 267 -33.50 0.43 17.00
C ASP A 267 -32.58 -0.13 15.91
N ALA A 268 -32.49 -1.46 15.88
CA ALA A 268 -32.26 -2.28 14.71
C ALA A 268 -33.46 -3.22 14.59
#